data_AF-A0A920PKG9-F1
#
_entry.id   AF-A0A920PKG9-F1
#
_cell.length_a   1.000
_cell.length_b   1.000
_cell.length_c   1.000
_cell.angle_alpha   90.00
_cell.angle_beta   90.00
_cell.angle_gamma   90.00
#
_symmetry.space_group_name_H-M   'P 1'
#
loop_
_entity.id
_entity.type
_entity.pdbx_description
1 polymer ?
#
loop_
_entity_poly.entity_id
_entity_poly.type
_entity_poly.pdbx_seq_one_letter_code
_entity_poly.pdbx_strand_id
1 'polypeptide(L)'
;MFFYPRPGRAGSIAPGKSRFSSLCPTIIFDNDQPLLALGAPGGTQIAMGVLQVILNVVDFGMAPQEAVLAPRFSATSDAIRVTARIPRYSYKIF
;
A
#
# COMPACT_ATOMS: atom_id res chain seq x y z
N MET A 1 12.55 -4.95 -3.51
CA MET A 1 13.22 -3.81 -2.84
C MET A 1 14.72 -4.03 -2.86
N PHE A 2 15.53 -3.02 -3.16
CA PHE A 2 16.98 -3.14 -3.23
C PHE A 2 17.65 -2.20 -2.24
N PHE A 3 18.93 -2.44 -1.95
CA PHE A 3 19.75 -1.43 -1.29
C PHE A 3 19.90 -0.21 -2.20
N TYR A 4 20.10 0.94 -1.58
CA TYR A 4 20.47 2.15 -2.28
C TYR A 4 21.89 1.96 -2.85
N PRO A 5 22.10 2.18 -4.16
CA PRO A 5 23.33 1.78 -4.85
C PRO A 5 24.53 2.68 -4.53
N ARG A 6 24.33 3.88 -3.97
CA ARG A 6 25.42 4.79 -3.59
C ARG A 6 25.66 4.70 -2.07
N PRO A 7 26.92 4.80 -1.59
CA PRO A 7 27.22 4.76 -0.17
C PRO A 7 26.70 6.01 0.58
N GLY A 8 26.72 5.94 1.92
CA GLY A 8 26.46 7.09 2.79
C GLY A 8 24.98 7.46 3.02
N ARG A 9 24.02 6.62 2.60
CA ARG A 9 22.59 6.83 2.89
C ARG A 9 22.02 5.74 3.80
N ALA A 10 20.91 6.04 4.46
CA ALA A 10 20.20 5.10 5.31
C ALA A 10 19.83 3.79 4.60
N GLY A 11 19.55 3.82 3.29
CA GLY A 11 19.25 2.63 2.50
C GLY A 11 20.45 1.92 1.87
N SER A 12 21.68 2.43 2.03
CA SER A 12 22.87 1.88 1.36
C SER A 12 23.27 0.51 1.89
N ILE A 13 23.91 -0.30 1.03
CA ILE A 13 24.43 -1.63 1.36
C ILE A 13 25.52 -1.55 2.44
N ALA A 14 25.51 -2.49 3.38
CA ALA A 14 26.55 -2.69 4.38
C ALA A 14 26.58 -4.17 4.82
N PRO A 15 27.73 -4.70 5.29
CA PRO A 15 27.82 -6.06 5.80
C PRO A 15 26.79 -6.32 6.91
N GLY A 16 26.09 -7.46 6.83
CA GLY A 16 25.08 -7.87 7.83
C GLY A 16 23.79 -7.05 7.86
N LYS A 17 23.67 -5.97 7.07
CA LYS A 17 22.48 -5.11 7.06
C LYS A 17 21.34 -5.76 6.27
N SER A 18 20.11 -5.65 6.77
CA SER A 18 18.92 -6.05 6.02
C SER A 18 18.49 -4.97 5.02
N ARG A 19 17.94 -5.38 3.87
CA ARG A 19 17.32 -4.45 2.92
C ARG A 19 16.05 -3.87 3.52
N PHE A 20 15.74 -2.64 3.12
CA PHE A 20 14.43 -2.05 3.34
C PHE A 20 13.33 -2.98 2.79
N SER A 21 12.17 -3.01 3.48
CA SER A 21 10.99 -3.77 3.06
C SER A 21 9.73 -2.93 3.25
N SER A 22 8.80 -3.03 2.30
CA SER A 22 7.46 -2.46 2.38
C SER A 22 6.42 -3.52 2.74
N LEU A 23 6.86 -4.73 3.11
CA LEU A 23 5.96 -5.78 3.57
C LEU A 23 5.27 -5.32 4.85
N CYS A 24 3.96 -5.20 4.79
CA CYS A 24 3.09 -4.99 5.95
C CYS A 24 1.99 -6.05 5.95
N PRO A 25 2.30 -7.30 6.36
CA PRO A 25 1.24 -8.23 6.75
C PRO A 25 0.50 -7.62 7.94
N THR A 26 -0.81 -7.47 7.84
CA THR A 26 -1.61 -6.73 8.82
C THR A 26 -2.76 -7.60 9.31
N ILE A 27 -3.03 -7.54 10.61
CA ILE A 27 -4.25 -8.05 11.23
C ILE A 27 -4.88 -6.88 11.98
N ILE A 28 -6.16 -6.63 11.73
CA ILE A 28 -6.98 -5.63 12.39
C ILE A 28 -7.84 -6.35 13.42
N PHE A 29 -7.91 -5.78 14.61
CA PHE A 29 -8.75 -6.24 15.70
C PHE A 29 -9.81 -5.18 15.99
N ASP A 30 -11.03 -5.62 16.25
CA ASP A 30 -12.06 -4.81 16.91
C ASP A 30 -12.14 -5.29 18.36
N ASN A 31 -11.63 -4.47 19.28
CA ASN A 31 -11.28 -4.89 20.64
C ASN A 31 -10.33 -6.09 20.61
N ASP A 32 -10.68 -7.20 21.27
CA ASP A 32 -9.87 -8.42 21.30
C ASP A 32 -10.28 -9.46 20.23
N GLN A 33 -11.19 -9.11 19.32
CA GLN A 33 -11.66 -10.01 18.27
C GLN A 33 -10.99 -9.68 16.92
N PRO A 34 -10.38 -10.67 16.24
CA PRO A 34 -9.79 -10.44 14.93
C PRO A 34 -10.88 -10.10 13.91
N LEU A 35 -10.78 -8.92 13.31
CA LEU A 35 -11.73 -8.42 12.33
C LEU A 35 -11.30 -8.76 10.89
N LEU A 36 -10.02 -8.51 10.56
CA LEU A 36 -9.51 -8.66 9.20
C LEU A 36 -8.03 -9.03 9.20
N ALA A 37 -7.65 -10.05 8.43
CA ALA A 37 -6.26 -10.34 8.10
C ALA A 37 -6.02 -10.03 6.61
N LEU A 38 -5.02 -9.21 6.30
CA LEU A 38 -4.78 -8.74 4.95
C LEU A 38 -3.30 -8.50 4.65
N GLY A 39 -3.00 -8.49 3.36
CA GLY A 39 -1.70 -8.15 2.81
C GLY A 39 -1.81 -7.89 1.32
N ALA A 40 -0.73 -7.39 0.71
CA ALA A 40 -0.69 -7.15 -0.72
C ALA A 40 0.70 -7.50 -1.29
N PRO A 41 0.77 -7.98 -2.54
CA PRO A 41 1.99 -7.94 -3.33
C PRO A 41 2.19 -6.54 -3.96
N GLY A 42 3.38 -6.26 -4.49
CA GLY A 42 3.61 -5.04 -5.30
C GLY A 42 4.83 -4.20 -4.94
N GLY A 43 5.78 -4.72 -4.16
CA GLY A 43 7.00 -3.99 -3.82
C GLY A 43 6.72 -2.71 -3.02
N THR A 44 7.08 -1.55 -3.55
CA THR A 44 6.83 -0.26 -2.87
C THR A 44 5.34 0.11 -2.81
N GLN A 45 4.48 -0.60 -3.55
CA GLN A 45 3.04 -0.38 -3.57
C GLN A 45 2.26 -1.10 -2.46
N ILE A 46 2.93 -1.98 -1.70
CA ILE A 46 2.27 -2.84 -0.71
C ILE A 46 1.57 -2.00 0.36
N ALA A 47 2.29 -1.06 0.97
CA ALA A 47 1.74 -0.19 2.01
C ALA A 47 0.52 0.62 1.52
N MET A 48 0.58 1.17 0.30
CA MET A 48 -0.56 1.89 -0.29
C MET A 48 -1.77 0.99 -0.54
N GLY A 49 -1.54 -0.26 -0.98
CA GLY A 49 -2.59 -1.22 -1.20
C GLY A 49 -3.29 -1.65 0.10
N VAL A 50 -2.50 -1.95 1.13
CA VAL A 50 -3.01 -2.30 2.46
C VAL A 50 -3.78 -1.13 3.06
N LEU A 51 -3.23 0.09 3.03
CA LEU A 51 -3.92 1.29 3.52
C LEU A 51 -5.30 1.47 2.87
N GLN A 52 -5.38 1.41 1.54
CA GLN A 52 -6.66 1.59 0.85
C GLN A 52 -7.70 0.53 1.21
N VAL A 53 -7.30 -0.73 1.42
CA VAL A 53 -8.23 -1.78 1.88
C VAL A 53 -8.68 -1.52 3.33
N ILE A 54 -7.79 -1.06 4.20
CA ILE A 54 -8.14 -0.68 5.58
C ILE A 54 -9.19 0.43 5.57
N LEU A 55 -8.96 1.52 4.83
CA LEU A 55 -9.91 2.64 4.72
C LEU A 55 -11.26 2.16 4.16
N ASN A 56 -11.23 1.33 3.11
CA ASN A 56 -12.44 0.79 2.50
C ASN A 56 -13.29 -0.04 3.47
N VAL A 57 -12.67 -0.88 4.30
CA VAL A 57 -13.40 -1.70 5.28
C VAL A 57 -13.80 -0.88 6.51
N VAL A 58 -12.87 -0.13 7.09
CA VAL A 58 -13.06 0.53 8.40
C VAL A 58 -13.85 1.83 8.26
N ASP A 59 -13.51 2.69 7.30
CA ASP A 59 -14.13 4.01 7.16
C ASP A 59 -15.35 3.97 6.21
N PHE A 60 -15.26 3.18 5.14
CA PHE A 60 -16.33 3.10 4.13
C PHE A 60 -17.25 1.88 4.29
N GLY A 61 -17.01 1.01 5.27
CA GLY A 61 -17.88 -0.12 5.59
C GLY A 61 -18.02 -1.17 4.48
N MET A 62 -17.08 -1.22 3.52
CA MET A 62 -17.12 -2.16 2.42
C MET A 62 -16.90 -3.60 2.90
N ALA A 63 -17.54 -4.56 2.24
CA ALA A 63 -17.20 -5.97 2.43
C ALA A 63 -15.74 -6.25 1.99
N PRO A 64 -15.03 -7.22 2.59
CA PRO A 64 -13.61 -7.44 2.28
C PRO A 64 -13.30 -7.64 0.78
N GLN A 65 -14.14 -8.38 0.07
CA GLN A 65 -14.00 -8.62 -1.37
C GLN A 65 -14.19 -7.33 -2.16
N GLU A 66 -15.18 -6.51 -1.80
CA GLU A 66 -15.42 -5.21 -2.43
C GLU A 66 -14.24 -4.26 -2.19
N ALA A 67 -13.75 -4.18 -0.96
CA ALA A 67 -12.61 -3.35 -0.57
C ALA A 67 -11.34 -3.69 -1.38
N VAL A 68 -11.08 -4.99 -1.61
CA VAL A 68 -9.94 -5.47 -2.43
C VAL A 68 -10.16 -5.20 -3.92
N LEU A 69 -11.41 -5.30 -4.38
CA LEU A 69 -11.78 -5.05 -5.77
C LEU A 69 -11.91 -3.56 -6.09
N ALA A 70 -11.95 -2.66 -5.12
CA ALA A 70 -12.01 -1.23 -5.36
C ALA A 70 -10.83 -0.75 -6.25
N PRO A 71 -11.05 0.22 -7.15
CA PRO A 71 -9.96 0.87 -7.88
C PRO A 71 -8.98 1.55 -6.91
N ARG A 72 -7.68 1.45 -7.20
CA ARG A 72 -6.62 1.98 -6.33
C ARG A 72 -5.80 3.07 -7.02
N PHE A 73 -5.13 3.89 -6.23
CA PHE A 73 -4.11 4.83 -6.66
C PHE A 73 -2.83 4.69 -5.82
N SER A 74 -1.76 5.33 -6.29
CA SER A 74 -0.46 5.35 -5.63
C SER A 74 0.18 6.72 -5.68
N ALA A 75 0.56 7.23 -4.52
CA ALA A 75 1.28 8.50 -4.34
C ALA A 75 2.75 8.28 -3.92
N THR A 76 3.35 7.14 -4.29
CA THR A 76 4.74 6.80 -3.90
C THR A 76 5.82 7.53 -4.72
N SER A 77 5.43 8.48 -5.57
CA SER A 77 6.31 9.28 -6.43
C SER A 77 5.68 10.65 -6.68
N ASP A 78 6.40 11.53 -7.39
CA ASP A 78 5.93 12.88 -7.74
C ASP A 78 4.63 12.88 -8.58
N ALA A 79 4.35 11.79 -9.29
CA ALA A 79 3.07 11.57 -9.96
C ALA A 79 2.18 10.59 -9.19
N ILE A 80 0.89 10.91 -9.10
CA ILE A 80 -0.14 9.99 -8.62
C ILE A 80 -0.47 9.01 -9.75
N ARG A 81 -0.15 7.73 -9.54
CA ARG A 81 -0.55 6.67 -10.47
C ARG A 81 -1.94 6.19 -10.12
N VAL A 82 -2.84 6.17 -11.09
CA VAL A 82 -4.21 5.70 -10.93
C VAL A 82 -4.43 4.42 -11.72
N THR A 83 -5.21 3.48 -11.18
CA THR A 83 -5.68 2.31 -11.93
C THR A 83 -6.70 2.73 -12.99
N ALA A 84 -6.78 1.99 -14.09
CA ALA A 84 -7.67 2.31 -15.21
C ALA A 84 -9.17 2.34 -14.87
N ARG A 85 -9.55 1.78 -13.71
CA ARG A 85 -10.93 1.76 -13.22
C ARG A 85 -11.32 3.00 -12.43
N ILE A 86 -10.38 3.91 -12.15
CA ILE A 86 -10.70 5.23 -11.60
C ILE A 86 -11.27 6.08 -12.76
N PRO A 87 -12.48 6.66 -12.61
CA PRO A 87 -13.07 7.46 -13.68
C PRO A 87 -12.19 8.65 -14.08
N ARG A 88 -12.09 8.90 -15.39
CA ARG A 88 -11.20 9.96 -15.93
C ARG A 88 -11.54 11.36 -15.44
N TYR A 89 -12.83 11.65 -15.22
CA TYR A 89 -13.27 12.94 -14.73
C TYR A 89 -12.74 13.25 -13.32
N SER A 90 -12.35 12.23 -12.53
CA SER A 90 -11.86 12.40 -11.16
C SER A 90 -10.43 12.97 -11.08
N TYR A 91 -9.64 12.86 -12.15
CA TYR A 91 -8.25 13.30 -12.18
C TYR A 91 -7.87 14.10 -13.42
N LYS A 92 -8.82 14.32 -14.32
CA LYS A 92 -8.67 15.17 -15.50
C LYS A 92 -9.63 16.35 -15.35
N ILE A 93 -9.23 17.29 -14.50
CA ILE A 93 -9.90 18.58 -14.35
C ILE A 93 -9.13 19.54 -15.28
N PHE A 94 -9.72 19.74 -16.47
CA PHE A 94 -9.19 20.42 -17.68
C PHE A 94 -8.13 19.63 -18.49
#